data_AF-A0A3L7Q674-F1
#
_entry.id   AF-A0A3L7Q674-F1
#
_cell.length_a   1.000
_cell.length_b   1.000
_cell.length_c   1.000
_cell.angle_alpha   90.00
_cell.angle_beta   90.00
_cell.angle_gamma   90.00
#
_symmetry.space_group_name_H-M   'P 1'
#
loop_
_entity.id
_entity.type
_entity.pdbx_description
1 polymer ?
#
loop_
_entity_poly.entity_id
_entity_poly.type
_entity_poly.pdbx_seq_one_letter_code
_entity_poly.pdbx_strand_id
1 'polypeptide(L)'
;MLAELDALQTSAITSLAATSAPAALEAWRVEWLGASGRLKDAMAALKALPGAEKPAAGKRLNELKAALEAAFAERKSIVGARPSGPIVDVTEPGAACGLGRQHVLTRTIDGIVDVFGRMGFSVVEG
;
A
#
# COMPACT_ATOMS: atom_id res chain seq x y z
N MET A 1 -1.74 -23.41 -29.73
CA MET A 1 -2.56 -22.95 -28.58
C MET A 1 -1.90 -23.08 -27.22
N LEU A 2 -1.55 -24.27 -26.70
CA LEU A 2 -0.93 -24.36 -25.36
C LEU A 2 0.39 -23.58 -25.25
N ALA A 3 1.29 -23.72 -26.22
CA ALA A 3 2.55 -22.97 -26.28
C ALA A 3 2.36 -21.45 -26.47
N GLU A 4 1.27 -21.01 -27.11
CA GLU A 4 0.95 -19.59 -27.29
C GLU A 4 0.45 -18.95 -25.99
N LEU A 5 -0.27 -19.72 -25.16
CA LEU A 5 -0.73 -19.29 -23.85
C LEU A 5 0.44 -19.16 -22.86
N ASP A 6 1.39 -20.10 -22.88
CA ASP A 6 2.60 -20.04 -22.05
C ASP A 6 3.51 -18.86 -22.47
N ALA A 7 3.62 -18.59 -23.77
CA ALA A 7 4.34 -17.42 -24.28
C ALA A 7 3.67 -16.09 -23.86
N LEU A 8 2.33 -16.02 -23.93
CA LEU A 8 1.55 -14.89 -23.44
C LEU A 8 1.75 -14.67 -21.94
N GLN A 9 1.74 -15.73 -21.14
CA GLN A 9 2.00 -15.67 -19.70
C GLN A 9 3.39 -15.09 -19.40
N THR A 10 4.41 -15.60 -20.09
CA THR A 10 5.79 -15.17 -19.89
C THR A 10 5.98 -13.70 -20.24
N SER A 11 5.38 -13.26 -21.36
CA SER A 11 5.40 -11.85 -21.78
C SER A 11 4.66 -10.94 -20.80
N ALA A 12 3.52 -11.37 -20.28
CA ALA A 12 2.73 -10.64 -19.30
C ALA A 12 3.49 -10.47 -17.98
N ILE A 13 4.13 -11.54 -17.48
CA ILE A 13 4.92 -11.49 -16.24
C ILE A 13 6.17 -10.61 -16.42
N THR A 14 6.86 -10.72 -17.56
CA THR A 14 8.06 -9.92 -17.84
C THR A 14 7.73 -8.43 -17.91
N SER A 15 6.64 -8.07 -18.60
CA SER A 15 6.19 -6.68 -18.69
C SER A 15 5.71 -6.13 -17.35
N LEU A 16 5.01 -6.94 -16.55
CA LEU A 16 4.61 -6.58 -15.18
C LEU A 16 5.84 -6.33 -14.28
N ALA A 17 6.86 -7.19 -14.38
CA ALA A 17 8.10 -7.07 -13.60
C ALA A 17 8.90 -5.80 -13.95
N ALA A 18 8.90 -5.39 -15.23
CA ALA A 18 9.53 -4.16 -15.69
C ALA A 18 8.80 -2.89 -15.24
N THR A 19 7.55 -3.02 -14.78
CA THR A 19 6.70 -1.88 -14.44
C THR A 19 6.96 -1.41 -13.01
N SER A 20 7.41 -0.16 -12.84
CA SER A 20 7.75 0.44 -11.53
C SER A 20 6.94 1.70 -11.18
N ALA A 21 6.19 2.25 -12.13
CA ALA A 21 5.39 3.45 -11.95
C ALA A 21 3.88 3.11 -11.85
N PRO A 22 3.10 3.80 -11.01
CA PRO A 22 1.67 3.55 -10.86
C PRO A 22 0.89 3.77 -12.17
N ALA A 23 1.27 4.76 -12.97
CA ALA A 23 0.68 5.00 -14.29
C ALA A 23 0.95 3.84 -15.27
N ALA A 24 2.18 3.31 -15.26
CA ALA A 24 2.56 2.19 -16.11
C ALA A 24 1.88 0.87 -15.65
N LEU A 25 1.62 0.71 -14.35
CA LEU A 25 0.89 -0.42 -13.80
C LEU A 25 -0.56 -0.46 -14.26
N GLU A 26 -1.25 0.69 -14.27
CA GLU A 26 -2.60 0.79 -14.83
C GLU A 26 -2.63 0.62 -16.35
N ALA A 27 -1.63 1.14 -17.08
CA ALA A 27 -1.52 0.89 -18.52
C ALA A 27 -1.40 -0.61 -18.84
N TRP A 28 -0.57 -1.33 -18.08
CA TRP A 28 -0.45 -2.79 -18.18
C TRP A 28 -1.77 -3.49 -17.88
N ARG A 29 -2.51 -3.06 -16.83
CA ARG A 29 -3.83 -3.61 -16.49
C ARG A 29 -4.80 -3.50 -17.65
N VAL A 30 -4.82 -2.36 -18.34
CA VAL A 30 -5.71 -2.12 -19.47
C VAL A 30 -5.32 -2.97 -20.69
N GLU A 31 -4.02 -3.08 -21.00
CA GLU A 31 -3.52 -3.86 -22.14
C GLU A 31 -3.77 -5.38 -21.99
N TRP A 32 -3.61 -5.91 -20.77
CA TRP A 32 -3.68 -7.35 -20.53
C TRP A 32 -5.02 -7.82 -19.98
N LEU A 33 -5.55 -7.14 -18.96
CA LEU A 33 -6.78 -7.51 -18.24
C LEU A 33 -8.00 -6.64 -18.62
N GLY A 34 -7.83 -5.65 -19.50
CA GLY A 34 -8.87 -4.71 -19.88
C GLY A 34 -10.00 -5.30 -20.74
N ALA A 35 -11.03 -4.49 -20.99
CA ALA A 35 -12.20 -4.89 -21.76
C ALA A 35 -11.90 -5.23 -23.23
N SER A 36 -10.76 -4.79 -23.76
CA SER A 36 -10.20 -5.12 -25.08
C SER A 36 -8.77 -5.65 -24.94
N GLY A 37 -8.46 -6.32 -23.83
CA GLY A 37 -7.11 -6.79 -23.53
C GLY A 37 -6.77 -8.11 -24.22
N ARG A 38 -5.48 -8.40 -24.32
CA ARG A 38 -4.94 -9.62 -24.97
C ARG A 38 -5.52 -10.92 -24.42
N LEU A 39 -5.89 -10.95 -23.13
CA LEU A 39 -6.54 -12.10 -22.50
C LEU A 39 -7.96 -12.35 -23.05
N LYS A 40 -8.69 -11.27 -23.35
CA LYS A 40 -10.03 -11.35 -23.94
C LYS A 40 -10.00 -11.78 -25.40
N ASP A 41 -8.97 -11.35 -26.14
CA ASP A 41 -8.74 -11.81 -27.51
C ASP A 41 -8.41 -13.31 -27.54
N ALA A 42 -7.60 -13.78 -26.58
CA ALA A 42 -7.35 -15.21 -26.38
C ALA A 42 -8.63 -15.99 -26.01
N MET A 43 -9.53 -15.41 -25.20
CA MET A 43 -10.86 -15.96 -24.92
C MET A 43 -11.75 -16.03 -26.17
N ALA A 44 -11.70 -15.01 -27.03
CA ALA A 44 -12.47 -15.00 -28.28
C ALA A 44 -11.94 -16.05 -29.27
N ALA A 45 -10.62 -16.21 -29.37
CA ALA A 45 -9.97 -17.24 -30.19
C ALA A 45 -10.34 -18.67 -29.74
N LEU A 46 -10.55 -18.88 -28.43
CA LEU A 46 -11.02 -20.17 -27.88
C LEU A 46 -12.40 -20.59 -28.44
N LYS A 47 -13.27 -19.63 -28.80
CA LYS A 47 -14.60 -19.90 -29.33
C LYS A 47 -14.54 -20.65 -30.68
N ALA A 48 -13.46 -20.46 -31.44
CA ALA A 48 -13.22 -21.06 -32.74
C ALA A 48 -12.72 -22.53 -32.68
N LEU A 49 -12.40 -23.09 -31.50
CA LEU A 49 -11.84 -24.44 -31.40
C LEU A 49 -12.86 -25.59 -31.46
N PRO A 50 -12.45 -26.81 -31.87
CA PRO A 50 -13.28 -28.01 -31.81
C PRO A 50 -13.61 -28.42 -30.36
N GLY A 51 -14.77 -29.05 -30.15
CA GLY A 51 -15.32 -29.37 -28.82
C GLY A 51 -14.45 -30.23 -27.90
N ALA A 52 -13.51 -31.00 -28.45
CA ALA A 52 -12.63 -31.88 -27.68
C ALA A 52 -11.49 -31.15 -26.94
N GLU A 53 -10.97 -30.05 -27.48
CA GLU A 53 -9.85 -29.29 -26.88
C GLU A 53 -10.30 -28.04 -26.10
N LYS A 54 -11.54 -27.59 -26.34
CA LYS A 54 -12.20 -26.48 -25.62
C LYS A 54 -12.13 -26.56 -24.09
N PRO A 55 -12.40 -27.69 -23.41
CA PRO A 55 -12.38 -27.74 -21.95
C PRO A 55 -10.96 -27.60 -21.36
N ALA A 56 -9.94 -28.21 -22.00
CA ALA A 56 -8.56 -28.12 -21.52
C ALA A 56 -7.99 -26.70 -21.69
N ALA A 57 -8.23 -26.09 -22.86
CA ALA A 57 -7.78 -24.73 -23.14
C ALA A 57 -8.55 -23.67 -22.33
N GLY A 58 -9.85 -23.87 -22.07
CA GLY A 58 -10.63 -23.00 -21.19
C GLY A 58 -10.16 -23.04 -19.73
N LYS A 59 -9.80 -24.21 -19.21
CA LYS A 59 -9.24 -24.36 -17.85
C LYS A 59 -7.92 -23.60 -17.72
N ARG A 60 -7.00 -23.80 -18.66
CA ARG A 60 -5.71 -23.10 -18.69
C ARG A 60 -5.84 -21.59 -18.79
N LEU A 61 -6.82 -21.10 -19.55
CA LEU A 61 -7.07 -19.68 -19.69
C LEU A 61 -7.60 -19.03 -18.40
N ASN A 62 -8.45 -19.74 -17.66
CA ASN A 62 -8.91 -19.30 -16.34
C ASN A 62 -7.76 -19.31 -15.30
N GLU A 63 -6.90 -20.34 -15.33
CA GLU A 63 -5.69 -20.40 -14.50
C GLU A 63 -4.74 -19.23 -14.82
N LEU A 64 -4.51 -18.94 -16.10
CA LEU A 64 -3.72 -17.80 -16.56
C LEU A 64 -4.30 -16.47 -16.07
N LYS A 65 -5.62 -16.29 -16.20
CA LYS A 65 -6.31 -15.10 -15.71
C LYS A 65 -6.08 -14.89 -14.21
N ALA A 66 -6.28 -15.93 -13.42
CA ALA A 66 -6.09 -15.87 -11.96
C ALA A 66 -4.63 -15.55 -11.60
N ALA A 67 -3.66 -16.15 -12.29
CA ALA A 67 -2.24 -15.90 -12.07
C ALA A 67 -1.87 -14.43 -12.38
N LEU A 68 -2.39 -13.87 -13.47
CA LEU A 68 -2.14 -12.47 -13.84
C LEU A 68 -2.81 -11.48 -12.88
N GLU A 69 -4.03 -11.76 -12.42
CA GLU A 69 -4.71 -10.94 -11.42
C GLU A 69 -3.96 -10.97 -10.07
N ALA A 70 -3.47 -12.13 -9.64
CA ALA A 70 -2.68 -12.27 -8.42
C ALA A 70 -1.36 -11.49 -8.52
N ALA A 71 -0.60 -11.66 -9.62
CA ALA A 71 0.65 -10.95 -9.85
C ALA A 71 0.44 -9.42 -9.90
N PHE A 72 -0.65 -8.97 -10.53
CA PHE A 72 -1.02 -7.56 -10.56
C PHE A 72 -1.31 -7.01 -9.16
N ALA A 73 -2.07 -7.74 -8.35
CA ALA A 73 -2.39 -7.33 -6.98
C ALA A 73 -1.14 -7.21 -6.11
N GLU A 74 -0.22 -8.17 -6.20
CA GLU A 74 1.07 -8.14 -5.52
C GLU A 74 1.90 -6.93 -5.94
N ARG A 75 2.01 -6.67 -7.26
CA ARG A 75 2.75 -5.53 -7.77
C ARG A 75 2.12 -4.20 -7.36
N LYS A 76 0.79 -4.12 -7.33
CA LYS A 76 0.05 -2.94 -6.86
C LYS A 76 0.31 -2.65 -5.39
N SER A 77 0.40 -3.66 -4.55
CA SER A 77 0.77 -3.50 -3.13
C SER A 77 2.16 -2.88 -3.00
N ILE A 78 3.14 -3.38 -3.77
CA ILE A 78 4.53 -2.89 -3.73
C ILE A 78 4.62 -1.44 -4.22
N VAL A 79 3.97 -1.10 -5.33
CA VAL A 79 4.02 0.25 -5.92
C VAL A 79 3.22 1.25 -5.09
N GLY A 80 2.08 0.84 -4.53
CA GLY A 80 1.23 1.69 -3.69
C GLY A 80 1.77 1.93 -2.29
N ALA A 81 2.62 1.03 -1.77
CA ALA A 81 3.23 1.17 -0.44
C ALA A 81 4.44 2.12 -0.42
N ARG A 82 4.93 2.59 -1.57
CA ARG A 82 6.00 3.59 -1.58
C ARG A 82 5.42 4.95 -1.19
N PRO A 83 5.80 5.53 -0.04
CA PRO A 83 5.39 6.88 0.29
C PRO A 83 5.91 7.82 -0.80
N SER A 84 4.99 8.39 -1.57
CA SER A 84 5.30 9.42 -2.55
C SER A 84 5.42 10.76 -1.81
N GLY A 85 6.58 11.00 -1.21
CA GLY A 85 6.81 12.24 -0.49
C GLY A 85 8.30 12.49 -0.31
N PRO A 86 8.71 13.76 -0.14
CA PRO A 86 10.05 14.06 0.32
C PRO A 86 10.32 13.33 1.63
N ILE A 87 11.57 12.92 1.83
CA ILE A 87 12.03 12.44 3.13
C ILE A 87 11.95 13.63 4.08
N VAL A 88 11.04 13.57 5.06
CA VAL A 88 10.85 14.63 6.06
C VAL A 88 11.91 14.47 7.15
N ASP A 89 12.57 15.57 7.52
CA ASP A 89 13.46 15.58 8.68
C ASP A 89 12.63 15.58 9.97
N VAL A 90 12.67 14.46 10.69
CA VAL A 90 11.97 14.29 11.97
C VAL A 90 12.58 15.08 13.13
N THR A 91 13.76 15.68 12.95
CA THR A 91 14.40 16.56 13.95
C THR A 91 13.98 18.02 13.83
N GLU A 92 13.29 18.38 12.75
CA GLU A 92 12.82 19.74 12.54
C GLU A 92 11.80 20.14 13.63
N PRO A 93 12.01 21.26 14.35
CA PRO A 93 11.07 21.71 15.36
C PRO A 93 9.74 22.09 14.72
N GLY A 94 8.67 21.45 15.18
CA GLY A 94 7.31 21.80 14.76
C GLY A 94 6.88 23.20 15.21
N ALA A 95 5.69 23.61 14.78
CA ALA A 95 5.10 24.87 15.20
C ALA A 95 4.98 24.93 16.74
N ALA A 96 5.63 25.93 17.35
CA ALA A 96 5.61 26.08 18.80
C ALA A 96 4.20 26.45 19.29
N CYS A 97 3.64 25.65 20.20
CA CYS A 97 2.56 26.08 21.07
C CYS A 97 3.16 26.64 22.36
N GLY A 98 2.67 27.79 22.82
CA GLY A 98 3.14 28.38 24.07
C GLY A 98 2.69 27.53 25.25
N LEU A 99 3.63 26.94 25.99
CA LEU A 99 3.32 26.35 27.28
C LEU A 99 3.09 27.47 28.30
N GLY A 100 1.98 27.37 29.04
CA GLY A 100 1.75 28.22 30.21
C GLY A 100 2.84 28.01 31.27
N ARG A 101 3.08 29.03 32.09
CA ARG A 101 4.03 28.96 33.20
C ARG A 101 3.32 29.28 34.50
N GLN A 102 3.67 28.55 35.55
CA GLN A 102 3.21 28.84 36.89
C GLN A 102 3.85 30.14 37.41
N HIS A 103 3.08 30.96 38.13
CA HIS A 103 3.56 32.20 38.73
C HIS A 103 4.68 31.92 39.75
N VAL A 104 5.64 32.85 39.86
CA VAL A 104 6.82 32.67 40.74
C VAL A 104 6.41 32.50 42.20
N LEU A 105 5.41 33.24 42.66
CA LEU A 105 4.91 33.11 44.05
C LEU A 105 4.35 31.73 44.33
N THR A 106 3.54 31.18 43.42
CA THR A 106 2.96 29.84 43.60
C THR A 106 4.05 28.77 43.61
N ARG A 107 5.05 28.87 42.73
CA ARG A 107 6.21 27.96 42.74
C ARG A 107 6.97 28.00 44.07
N THR A 108 7.13 29.18 44.66
CA THR A 108 7.79 29.34 45.96
C THR A 108 6.94 28.76 47.08
N ILE A 109 5.62 29.04 47.10
CA ILE A 109 4.68 28.50 48.09
C ILE A 109 4.68 26.97 48.03
N ASP A 110 4.52 26.38 46.84
CA ASP A 110 4.50 24.93 46.66
C ASP A 110 5.81 24.28 47.12
N GLY A 111 6.96 24.92 46.84
CA GLY A 111 8.26 24.45 47.31
C GLY A 111 8.40 24.47 48.84
N ILE A 112 7.90 25.52 49.49
CA ILE A 112 7.87 25.59 50.97
C ILE A 112 6.93 24.53 51.53
N VAL A 113 5.71 24.42 50.97
CA VAL A 113 4.71 23.43 51.37
C VAL A 113 5.25 22.00 51.25
N ASP A 114 5.93 21.65 50.15
CA ASP A 114 6.54 20.33 49.97
C ASP A 114 7.58 20.02 51.05
N VAL A 115 8.44 20.99 51.39
CA VAL A 115 9.47 20.83 52.43
C VAL A 115 8.84 20.57 53.80
N PHE A 116 7.87 21.39 54.22
CA PHE A 116 7.23 21.23 55.53
C PHE A 116 6.26 20.04 55.57
N GLY A 117 5.61 19.70 54.46
CA GLY A 117 4.78 18.51 54.33
C GLY A 117 5.56 17.23 54.59
N ARG A 118 6.80 17.13 54.09
CA ARG A 118 7.71 16.01 54.39
C ARG A 118 8.10 15.91 55.87
N MET A 119 7.98 16.99 56.62
CA MET A 119 8.22 17.02 58.06
C MET A 119 6.96 16.72 58.89
N GLY A 120 5.81 16.46 58.24
CA GLY A 120 4.55 16.10 58.90
C GLY A 120 3.63 17.30 59.21
N PHE A 121 3.90 18.48 58.66
CA PHE A 121 3.02 19.64 58.81
C PHE A 121 1.86 19.60 57.81
N SER A 122 0.69 20.13 58.22
CA SER A 122 -0.49 20.27 57.38
C SER A 122 -0.72 21.72 56.95
N VAL A 123 -1.15 21.94 55.71
CA VAL A 123 -1.52 23.27 55.20
C VAL A 123 -2.94 23.63 55.64
N VAL A 124 -3.14 24.87 56.09
CA VAL A 124 -4.45 25.46 56.41
C VAL A 124 -4.56 26.79 55.68
N GLU A 125 -5.67 27.00 54.96
CA GLU A 125 -6.00 28.26 54.28
C GLU A 125 -7.09 29.01 55.05
N GLY A 126 -7.04 30.34 55.08
CA GLY A 126 -7.99 31.21 55.78
C GLY A 126 -7.90 32.66 55.34
#